data_AF-E2BW86-F1
#
_entry.id   AF-E2BW86-F1
#
_cell.length_a   1.000
_cell.length_b   1.000
_cell.length_c   1.000
_cell.angle_alpha   90.00
_cell.angle_beta   90.00
_cell.angle_gamma   90.00
#
_symmetry.space_group_name_H-M   'P 1'
#
loop_
_entity.id
_entity.type
_entity.pdbx_description
1 polymer ?
#
loop_
_entity_poly.entity_id
_entity_poly.type
_entity_poly.pdbx_seq_one_letter_code
_entity_poly.pdbx_strand_id
1 'polypeptide(L)'
;KHHLREVLHYVIAKRNATETYRLLVEMYGNHVPPNTTCKEWFRRFQNNDFGTEDREHGKPPKNFEDTDLEALLTVDCCQTQSELAVALNVERSTVAKRLKAMGMIQKVGNW
;
A
#
# COMPACT_ATOMS: atom_id res chain seq x y z
N LYS A 1 15.75 -0.35 6.43
CA LYS A 1 15.46 -1.05 5.14
C LYS A 1 16.12 -0.34 3.94
N HIS A 2 16.06 1.00 3.82
CA HIS A 2 16.68 1.75 2.71
C HIS A 2 18.20 1.48 2.56
N HIS A 3 18.95 1.59 3.66
CA HIS A 3 20.40 1.33 3.69
C HIS A 3 20.80 -0.06 3.18
N LEU A 4 19.92 -1.06 3.38
CA LEU A 4 20.17 -2.43 2.95
C LEU A 4 20.08 -2.58 1.42
N ARG A 5 19.17 -1.85 0.77
CA ARG A 5 19.08 -1.81 -0.70
C ARG A 5 20.24 -1.07 -1.34
N GLU A 6 20.74 0.01 -0.73
CA GLU A 6 21.89 0.77 -1.26
C GLU A 6 23.18 -0.05 -1.23
N VAL A 7 23.47 -0.71 -0.11
CA VAL A 7 24.60 -1.66 0.00
C VAL A 7 24.44 -2.79 -1.02
N LEU A 8 23.21 -3.29 -1.19
CA LEU A 8 22.94 -4.33 -2.17
C LEU A 8 23.21 -3.89 -3.61
N HIS A 9 22.78 -2.69 -3.96
CA HIS A 9 22.95 -2.12 -5.28
C HIS A 9 24.44 -2.01 -5.63
N TYR A 10 25.25 -1.50 -4.71
CA TYR A 10 26.70 -1.42 -4.87
C TYR A 10 27.35 -2.81 -5.07
N VAL A 11 26.88 -3.81 -4.33
CA VAL A 11 27.43 -5.17 -4.37
C VAL A 11 27.00 -5.91 -5.64
N ILE A 12 25.73 -5.79 -6.06
CA ILE A 12 25.22 -6.45 -7.28
C ILE A 12 25.80 -5.83 -8.55
N ALA A 13 26.01 -4.52 -8.60
CA ALA A 13 26.61 -3.85 -9.75
C ALA A 13 28.08 -4.27 -10.01
N LYS A 14 28.75 -4.89 -9.02
CA LYS A 14 30.20 -5.21 -9.05
C LYS A 14 30.51 -6.71 -8.93
N ARG A 15 29.54 -7.57 -8.61
CA ARG A 15 29.74 -8.99 -8.25
C ARG A 15 28.67 -9.88 -8.87
N ASN A 16 28.94 -11.18 -8.97
CA ASN A 16 27.94 -12.16 -9.41
C ASN A 16 26.96 -12.52 -8.26
N ALA A 17 25.79 -13.08 -8.61
CA ALA A 17 24.71 -13.35 -7.66
C ALA A 17 25.11 -14.21 -6.44
N THR A 18 26.03 -15.15 -6.63
CA THR A 18 26.53 -16.04 -5.56
C THR A 18 27.39 -15.27 -4.55
N GLU A 19 28.26 -14.38 -5.03
CA GLU A 19 29.09 -13.53 -4.16
C GLU A 19 28.24 -12.50 -3.41
N THR A 20 27.26 -11.88 -4.08
CA THR A 20 26.31 -10.98 -3.43
C THR A 20 25.56 -11.67 -2.29
N TYR A 21 25.08 -12.89 -2.52
CA TYR A 21 24.34 -13.64 -1.50
C TYR A 21 25.22 -13.97 -0.28
N ARG A 22 26.47 -14.39 -0.48
CA ARG A 22 27.41 -14.64 0.63
C ARG A 22 27.64 -13.39 1.47
N LEU A 23 27.88 -12.26 0.82
CA LEU A 23 28.09 -10.98 1.51
C LEU A 23 26.83 -10.50 2.25
N LEU A 24 25.65 -10.73 1.67
CA LEU A 24 24.39 -10.44 2.35
C LEU A 24 24.24 -11.22 3.65
N VAL A 25 24.52 -12.53 3.60
CA VAL A 25 24.47 -13.42 4.78
C VAL A 25 25.50 -13.00 5.82
N GLU A 26 26.70 -12.61 5.40
CA GLU A 26 27.74 -12.10 6.31
C GLU A 26 27.33 -10.77 6.97
N MET A 27 26.80 -9.81 6.19
CA MET A 27 26.46 -8.47 6.67
C MET A 27 25.18 -8.41 7.50
N TYR A 28 24.18 -9.23 7.16
CA TYR A 28 22.83 -9.13 7.74
C TYR A 28 22.41 -10.38 8.52
N GLY A 29 23.18 -11.47 8.47
CA GLY A 29 22.91 -12.70 9.20
C GLY A 29 21.51 -13.25 8.92
N ASN A 30 20.70 -13.39 9.98
CA ASN A 30 19.32 -13.87 9.88
C ASN A 30 18.33 -12.82 9.32
N HIS A 31 18.76 -11.58 9.09
CA HIS A 31 17.92 -10.50 8.55
C HIS A 31 18.01 -10.37 7.03
N VAL A 32 18.61 -11.35 6.36
CA VAL A 32 18.72 -11.39 4.90
C VAL A 32 17.32 -11.56 4.28
N PRO A 33 16.98 -10.77 3.24
CA PRO A 33 15.74 -10.96 2.50
C PRO A 33 15.65 -12.38 1.92
N PRO A 34 14.43 -12.93 1.78
CA PRO A 34 14.24 -14.23 1.13
C PRO A 34 14.90 -14.27 -0.26
N ASN A 35 15.39 -15.45 -0.67
CA ASN A 35 16.04 -15.64 -1.98
C ASN A 35 15.18 -15.13 -3.16
N THR A 36 13.85 -15.21 -3.05
CA THR A 36 12.90 -14.66 -4.03
C THR A 36 13.03 -13.15 -4.18
N THR A 37 13.18 -12.41 -3.07
CA THR A 37 13.41 -10.97 -3.07
C THR A 37 14.76 -10.63 -3.68
N CYS A 38 15.82 -11.40 -3.38
CA CYS A 38 17.15 -11.19 -3.96
C CYS A 38 17.15 -11.39 -5.48
N LYS A 39 16.47 -12.43 -5.99
CA LYS A 39 16.31 -12.68 -7.43
C LYS A 39 15.53 -11.56 -8.13
N GLU A 40 14.46 -11.08 -7.51
CA GLU A 40 13.67 -9.97 -8.06
C GLU A 40 14.49 -8.69 -8.17
N TRP A 41 15.24 -8.35 -7.13
CA TRP A 41 16.15 -7.20 -7.16
C TRP A 41 17.23 -7.37 -8.22
N PHE A 42 17.83 -8.55 -8.34
CA PHE A 42 18.81 -8.84 -9.40
C PHE A 42 18.23 -8.64 -10.81
N ARG A 43 16.99 -9.09 -11.05
CA ARG A 43 16.27 -8.88 -12.32
C ARG A 43 16.04 -7.40 -12.62
N ARG A 44 15.67 -6.61 -11.61
CA ARG A 44 15.49 -5.15 -11.77
C ARG A 44 16.80 -4.47 -12.13
N PHE A 45 17.88 -4.84 -11.45
CA PHE A 45 19.22 -4.31 -11.74
C PHE A 45 19.70 -4.65 -13.15
N GLN A 46 19.42 -5.87 -13.66
CA GLN A 46 19.70 -6.21 -15.07
C GLN A 46 18.96 -5.33 -16.08
N ASN A 47 17.80 -4.79 -15.69
CA ASN A 47 17.00 -3.88 -16.51
C ASN A 47 17.32 -2.40 -16.28
N ASN A 48 18.43 -2.07 -15.59
CA ASN A 48 18.80 -0.72 -15.16
C ASN A 48 17.73 -0.02 -14.29
N ASP A 49 16.84 -0.80 -13.65
CA ASP A 49 15.88 -0.29 -12.66
C ASP A 49 16.55 -0.30 -11.28
N PHE A 50 17.22 0.82 -10.96
CA PHE A 50 17.96 1.04 -9.72
C PHE A 50 17.13 1.71 -8.62
N GLY A 51 15.82 1.89 -8.84
CA GLY A 51 14.92 2.52 -7.89
C GLY A 51 14.90 1.75 -6.57
N THR A 52 15.32 2.40 -5.49
CA THR A 52 15.28 1.84 -4.13
C THR A 52 13.92 1.99 -3.47
N GLU A 53 12.99 2.74 -4.09
CA GLU A 53 11.64 2.96 -3.61
C GLU A 53 10.78 1.70 -3.78
N ASP A 54 9.92 1.44 -2.79
CA ASP A 54 8.87 0.45 -3.00
C ASP A 54 7.92 1.00 -4.05
N ARG A 55 7.61 0.17 -5.07
CA ARG A 55 6.59 0.54 -6.05
C ARG A 55 5.29 0.81 -5.30
N GLU A 56 4.54 1.82 -5.76
CA GLU A 56 3.22 2.06 -5.22
C GLU A 56 2.43 0.74 -5.23
N HIS A 57 2.11 0.26 -4.03
CA HIS A 57 1.23 -0.88 -3.91
C HIS A 57 -0.13 -0.39 -4.39
N GLY A 58 -0.64 -0.99 -5.47
CA GLY A 58 -1.94 -0.63 -6.01
C GLY A 58 -2.97 -0.53 -4.89
N LYS A 59 -3.74 0.56 -4.87
CA LYS A 59 -4.80 0.72 -3.89
C LYS A 59 -5.81 -0.42 -4.08
N PRO A 60 -6.33 -1.02 -3.00
CA PRO A 60 -7.45 -1.94 -3.12
C PRO A 60 -8.57 -1.29 -3.94
N PRO A 61 -9.30 -2.05 -4.76
CA PRO A 61 -10.44 -1.52 -5.51
C PRO A 61 -11.42 -0.84 -4.53
N LYS A 62 -11.95 0.32 -4.92
CA LYS A 62 -13.01 0.97 -4.15
C LYS A 62 -14.26 0.10 -4.21
N ASN A 63 -14.95 -0.03 -3.09
CA ASN A 63 -16.22 -0.77 -3.02
C ASN A 63 -17.40 0.02 -3.61
N PHE A 64 -17.31 1.35 -3.66
CA PHE A 64 -18.31 2.27 -4.23
C PHE A 64 -17.64 3.61 -4.59
N GLU A 65 -18.25 4.38 -5.50
CA GLU A 65 -17.73 5.71 -5.87
C GLU A 65 -18.27 6.81 -4.95
N ASP A 66 -17.54 7.93 -4.86
CA ASP A 66 -17.94 9.06 -4.02
C ASP A 66 -19.27 9.65 -4.46
N THR A 67 -19.52 9.63 -5.77
CA THR A 67 -20.78 10.06 -6.37
C THR A 67 -21.98 9.27 -5.87
N ASP A 68 -21.82 7.97 -5.59
CA ASP A 68 -22.90 7.12 -5.10
C ASP A 68 -23.26 7.50 -3.66
N LEU A 69 -22.25 7.77 -2.84
CA LEU A 69 -22.44 8.20 -1.45
C LEU A 69 -22.97 9.64 -1.38
N GLU A 70 -22.50 10.55 -2.24
CA GLU A 70 -23.01 11.91 -2.37
C GLU A 70 -24.47 11.94 -2.82
N ALA A 71 -24.86 11.08 -3.77
CA ALA A 71 -26.23 10.96 -4.22
C ALA A 71 -27.17 10.54 -3.08
N LEU A 72 -26.77 9.57 -2.27
CA LEU A 72 -27.55 9.13 -1.10
C LEU A 72 -27.73 10.27 -0.07
N LEU A 73 -26.65 10.99 0.22
CA LEU A 73 -26.68 12.13 1.16
C LEU A 73 -27.46 13.34 0.62
N THR A 74 -27.56 13.48 -0.70
CA THR A 74 -28.38 14.54 -1.33
C THR A 74 -29.87 14.24 -1.23
N VAL A 75 -30.23 12.96 -1.30
CA VAL A 75 -31.62 12.49 -1.15
C VAL A 75 -32.08 12.63 0.30
N ASP A 76 -31.24 12.20 1.24
CA ASP A 76 -31.52 12.31 2.66
C ASP A 76 -30.21 12.50 3.45
N CYS A 77 -29.97 13.73 3.89
CA CYS A 77 -28.76 14.08 4.63
C CYS A 77 -28.77 13.54 6.07
N CYS A 78 -29.93 13.06 6.56
CA CYS A 78 -30.09 12.54 7.90
C CYS A 78 -29.84 11.02 8.01
N GLN A 79 -29.40 10.38 6.93
CA GLN A 79 -29.15 8.94 6.94
C GLN A 79 -27.99 8.58 7.88
N THR A 80 -28.23 7.55 8.68
CA THR A 80 -27.20 6.98 9.52
C THR A 80 -26.18 6.21 8.68
N GLN A 81 -24.96 6.10 9.19
CA GLN A 81 -23.91 5.27 8.56
C GLN A 81 -24.34 3.81 8.34
N SER A 82 -25.30 3.30 9.13
CA SER A 82 -25.80 1.93 8.99
C SER A 82 -26.73 1.80 7.78
N GLU A 83 -27.57 2.79 7.52
CA GLU A 83 -28.47 2.80 6.37
C GLU A 83 -27.67 2.96 5.07
N LEU A 84 -26.69 3.86 5.06
CA LEU A 84 -25.75 4.02 3.95
C LEU A 84 -24.96 2.73 3.66
N ALA A 85 -24.55 2.02 4.71
CA ALA A 85 -23.85 0.75 4.57
C ALA A 85 -24.72 -0.34 3.93
N VAL A 86 -26.00 -0.40 4.31
CA VAL A 86 -26.97 -1.31 3.70
C VAL A 86 -27.21 -0.94 2.23
N ALA A 87 -27.42 0.34 1.93
CA ALA A 87 -27.65 0.82 0.56
C ALA A 87 -26.47 0.56 -0.39
N LEU A 88 -25.24 0.72 0.12
CA LEU A 88 -24.01 0.50 -0.64
C LEU A 88 -23.49 -0.95 -0.56
N ASN A 89 -24.18 -1.83 0.17
CA ASN A 89 -23.77 -3.22 0.43
C ASN A 89 -22.30 -3.33 0.93
N VAL A 90 -21.92 -2.47 1.88
CA VAL A 90 -20.59 -2.42 2.50
C VAL A 90 -20.69 -2.45 4.01
N GLU A 91 -19.55 -2.63 4.68
CA GLU A 91 -19.49 -2.50 6.13
C GLU A 91 -19.65 -1.03 6.56
N ARG A 92 -20.33 -0.79 7.69
CA ARG A 92 -20.46 0.54 8.30
C ARG A 92 -19.10 1.23 8.47
N SER A 93 -18.04 0.50 8.83
CA SER A 93 -16.72 1.11 9.00
C SER A 93 -16.13 1.64 7.69
N THR A 94 -16.48 1.04 6.54
CA THR A 94 -16.10 1.52 5.21
C THR A 94 -16.74 2.88 4.92
N VAL A 95 -18.03 3.02 5.21
CA VAL A 95 -18.77 4.29 5.07
C VAL A 95 -18.18 5.36 6.00
N ALA A 96 -17.93 5.04 7.27
CA ALA A 96 -17.36 5.97 8.24
C ALA A 96 -15.97 6.47 7.82
N LYS A 97 -15.09 5.57 7.35
CA LYS A 97 -13.76 5.94 6.82
C LYS A 97 -13.89 6.86 5.61
N ARG A 98 -14.87 6.59 4.74
CA ARG A 98 -15.07 7.35 3.50
C ARG A 98 -15.60 8.76 3.75
N LEU A 99 -16.63 8.90 4.61
CA LEU A 99 -17.15 10.19 5.05
C LEU A 99 -16.05 11.07 5.66
N LYS A 100 -15.18 10.48 6.49
CA LYS A 100 -14.02 11.18 7.04
C LYS A 100 -13.02 11.60 5.95
N ALA A 101 -12.76 10.75 4.96
CA ALA A 101 -11.87 11.07 3.84
C ALA A 101 -12.43 12.19 2.95
N MET A 102 -13.76 12.32 2.84
CA MET A 102 -14.43 13.43 2.13
C MET A 102 -14.51 14.72 2.96
N GLY A 103 -13.99 14.73 4.20
CA GLY A 103 -14.03 15.90 5.07
C GLY A 103 -15.40 16.15 5.73
N MET A 104 -16.30 15.16 5.71
CA MET A 104 -17.58 15.26 6.42
C MET A 104 -17.36 15.06 7.92
N ILE A 105 -17.73 16.06 8.71
CA ILE A 105 -17.55 16.08 10.16
C ILE A 105 -18.91 15.81 10.81
N GLN A 106 -18.95 14.80 11.69
CA GLN A 106 -20.11 14.57 12.54
C GLN A 106 -20.25 15.75 13.51
N LYS A 107 -21.28 16.59 13.31
CA LYS A 107 -21.67 17.59 14.31
C LYS A 107 -22.62 16.92 15.30
N VAL A 108 -22.30 17.05 16.59
CA VAL A 108 -23.06 16.45 17.69
C VAL A 108 -24.55 16.75 17.53
N GLY A 109 -25.36 15.70 17.40
CA GLY A 109 -26.82 15.78 17.45
C GLY A 109 -27.58 15.32 16.21
N ASN A 110 -26.94 15.20 15.04
CA ASN A 110 -27.62 14.73 13.83
C ASN A 110 -26.64 13.97 12.91
N TRP A 111 -27.00 12.73 12.59
CA TRP A 111 -27.16 12.41 11.18
C TRP A 111 -28.60 12.84 10.93
#